data_AF-A0A4R1I5Y7-F1
#
_entry.id   AF-A0A4R1I5Y7-F1
#
_cell.length_a   1.000
_cell.length_b   1.000
_cell.length_c   1.000
_cell.angle_alpha   90.00
_cell.angle_beta   90.00
_cell.angle_gamma   90.00
#
_symmetry.space_group_name_H-M   'P 1'
#
loop_
_entity.id
_entity.type
_entity.pdbx_description
1 polymer ?
#
loop_
_entity_poly.entity_id
_entity_poly.type
_entity_poly.pdbx_seq_one_letter_code
_entity_poly.pdbx_strand_id
1 'polypeptide(L)'
;MATLDHWIKAEALNVFQIALLLEGIDPAPLERLGYQGLPQELQDRTTVHVVGIKNAVRTEDLWPRIAAFDELGDRDWVLTLFDITSIKSWFWIRGMKQTVFGPYSPTKKSPSQQFSKFYAPKLAAGNAAWEAVVSDSALRRGKSPKQALETWLTEHAAEYGLVNKDGSPNKTGIEEIAKVANWNQKGGAPATPTVSAQPSPAFGQTTGKVVENAPLTAITWGEEDEIPF
;
A
#
# COMPACT_ATOMS: atom_id res chain seq x y z
N MET A 1 -12.63 -3.56 35.57
CA MET A 1 -12.38 -4.23 34.27
C MET A 1 -13.44 -3.89 33.22
N ALA A 2 -14.74 -3.81 33.57
CA ALA A 2 -15.81 -3.50 32.60
C ALA A 2 -15.73 -2.13 31.88
N THR A 3 -14.97 -1.15 32.40
CA THR A 3 -14.89 0.19 31.80
C THR A 3 -13.88 0.30 30.64
N LEU A 4 -12.79 -0.48 30.68
CA LEU A 4 -11.80 -0.53 29.59
C LEU A 4 -12.40 -1.13 28.30
N ASP A 5 -13.31 -2.10 28.44
CA ASP A 5 -13.99 -2.76 27.31
C ASP A 5 -14.86 -1.81 26.49
N HIS A 6 -15.31 -0.69 27.07
CA HIS A 6 -16.08 0.32 26.34
C HIS A 6 -15.19 1.12 25.39
N TRP A 7 -13.95 1.40 25.79
CA TRP A 7 -12.98 2.09 24.95
C TRP A 7 -12.53 1.27 23.75
N ILE A 8 -12.52 -0.06 23.86
CA ILE A 8 -12.23 -0.97 22.75
C ILE A 8 -13.29 -0.87 21.64
N LYS A 9 -14.52 -0.45 21.99
CA LYS A 9 -15.63 -0.28 21.03
C LYS A 9 -15.63 1.09 20.35
N ALA A 10 -14.82 2.04 20.81
CA ALA A 10 -14.70 3.32 20.14
C ALA A 10 -14.09 3.13 18.73
N GLU A 11 -14.51 3.93 17.75
CA GLU A 11 -13.91 3.85 16.41
C GLU A 11 -12.57 4.57 16.33
N ALA A 12 -12.42 5.64 17.10
CA ALA A 12 -11.23 6.47 17.08
C ALA A 12 -10.91 7.04 18.47
N LEU A 13 -9.63 7.25 18.73
CA LEU A 13 -9.10 7.75 20.00
C LEU A 13 -8.01 8.79 19.74
N ASN A 14 -7.84 9.72 20.67
CA ASN A 14 -6.70 10.64 20.63
C ASN A 14 -5.43 10.00 21.20
N VAL A 15 -4.29 10.68 21.01
CA VAL A 15 -2.97 10.17 21.38
C VAL A 15 -2.87 9.83 22.89
N PHE A 16 -3.54 10.60 23.73
CA PHE A 16 -3.45 10.46 25.19
C PHE A 16 -4.33 9.31 25.68
N GLN A 17 -5.53 9.17 25.14
CA GLN A 17 -6.41 8.03 25.40
C GLN A 17 -5.73 6.72 25.02
N ILE A 18 -5.08 6.67 23.85
CA ILE A 18 -4.33 5.48 23.43
C ILE A 18 -3.21 5.16 24.42
N ALA A 19 -2.42 6.15 24.83
CA ALA A 19 -1.31 5.95 25.76
C ALA A 19 -1.77 5.47 27.14
N LEU A 20 -2.86 6.02 27.66
CA LEU A 20 -3.47 5.59 28.93
C LEU A 20 -3.99 4.14 28.84
N LEU A 21 -4.66 3.80 27.74
CA LEU A 21 -5.14 2.44 27.52
C LEU A 21 -3.99 1.44 27.43
N LEU A 22 -2.86 1.78 26.82
CA LEU A 22 -1.68 0.90 26.77
C LEU A 22 -1.11 0.62 28.17
N GLU A 23 -1.25 1.58 29.10
CA GLU A 23 -0.87 1.44 30.51
C GLU A 23 -1.97 0.77 31.37
N GLY A 24 -3.08 0.35 30.77
CA GLY A 24 -4.22 -0.27 31.46
C GLY A 24 -5.05 0.72 32.29
N ILE A 25 -4.96 2.02 31.99
CA ILE A 25 -5.64 3.09 32.71
C ILE A 25 -6.88 3.52 31.93
N ASP A 26 -8.00 3.70 32.64
CA ASP A 26 -9.25 4.22 32.07
C ASP A 26 -9.11 5.73 31.75
N PRO A 27 -9.26 6.16 30.50
CA PRO A 27 -9.19 7.57 30.13
C PRO A 27 -10.38 8.41 30.61
N ALA A 28 -11.54 7.82 30.91
CA ALA A 28 -12.78 8.56 31.24
C ALA A 28 -12.62 9.63 32.32
N PRO A 29 -12.02 9.36 33.49
CA PRO A 29 -11.84 10.38 34.53
C PRO A 29 -10.85 11.49 34.15
N LEU A 30 -10.04 11.27 33.11
CA LEU A 30 -8.94 12.14 32.71
C LEU A 30 -9.24 12.90 31.41
N GLU A 31 -10.38 12.66 30.75
CA GLU A 31 -10.70 13.22 29.43
C GLU A 31 -10.69 14.76 29.42
N ARG A 32 -11.07 15.38 30.54
CA ARG A 32 -11.08 16.84 30.70
C ARG A 32 -9.70 17.43 30.97
N LEU A 33 -8.75 16.59 31.37
CA LEU A 33 -7.39 16.97 31.68
C LEU A 33 -6.57 16.68 30.42
N GLY A 34 -6.24 17.73 29.65
CA GLY A 34 -5.22 17.60 28.61
C GLY A 34 -3.93 17.00 29.18
N TYR A 35 -2.97 16.61 28.33
CA TYR A 35 -1.78 15.88 28.78
C TYR A 35 -1.00 16.57 29.91
N GLN A 36 -0.87 17.90 29.84
CA GLN A 36 -0.21 18.70 30.88
C GLN A 36 -0.97 18.73 32.21
N GLY A 37 -2.28 18.45 32.19
CA GLY A 37 -3.13 18.35 33.37
C GLY A 37 -3.12 16.95 34.02
N LEU A 38 -2.44 15.97 33.43
CA LEU A 38 -2.31 14.64 34.04
C LEU A 38 -1.35 14.70 35.24
N PRO A 39 -1.55 13.86 36.28
CA PRO A 39 -0.56 13.67 37.34
C PRO A 39 0.80 13.28 36.76
N GLN A 40 1.90 13.81 37.32
CA GLN A 40 3.27 13.58 36.81
C GLN A 40 3.59 12.09 36.63
N GLU A 41 3.19 11.26 37.59
CA GLU A 41 3.40 9.80 37.52
C GLU A 41 2.75 9.17 36.27
N LEU A 42 1.56 9.64 35.89
CA LEU A 42 0.89 9.16 34.68
C LEU A 42 1.56 9.70 33.42
N GLN A 43 2.05 10.95 33.44
CA GLN A 43 2.82 11.49 32.34
C GLN A 43 4.08 10.64 32.10
N ASP A 44 4.84 10.33 33.15
CA ASP A 44 6.08 9.56 33.04
C ASP A 44 5.84 8.17 32.44
N ARG A 45 4.79 7.49 32.91
CA ARG A 45 4.39 6.16 32.40
C ARG A 45 3.92 6.18 30.95
N THR A 46 3.19 7.22 30.55
CA THR A 46 2.59 7.30 29.21
C THR A 46 3.47 8.00 28.17
N THR A 47 4.53 8.70 28.60
CA THR A 47 5.40 9.54 27.74
C THR A 47 5.95 8.75 26.55
N VAL A 48 6.44 7.54 26.78
CA VAL A 48 7.04 6.71 25.72
C VAL A 48 6.03 6.41 24.61
N HIS A 49 4.78 6.11 24.97
CA HIS A 49 3.72 5.83 24.00
C HIS A 49 3.30 7.09 23.26
N VAL A 50 3.13 8.21 23.98
CA VAL A 50 2.78 9.50 23.39
C VAL A 50 3.84 9.95 22.38
N VAL A 51 5.11 9.92 22.76
CA VAL A 51 6.23 10.28 21.89
C VAL A 51 6.32 9.34 20.69
N GLY A 52 6.19 8.04 20.92
CA GLY A 52 6.21 7.02 19.86
C GLY A 52 5.15 7.26 18.79
N ILE A 53 3.91 7.51 19.20
CA ILE A 53 2.79 7.77 18.28
C ILE A 53 2.98 9.11 17.56
N LYS A 54 3.37 10.18 18.27
CA LYS A 54 3.64 11.49 17.65
C LYS A 54 4.74 11.41 16.60
N ASN A 55 5.81 10.66 16.87
CA ASN A 55 6.89 10.46 15.93
C ASN A 55 6.45 9.61 14.73
N ALA A 56 5.64 8.56 14.94
CA ALA A 56 5.09 7.77 13.83
C ALA A 56 4.25 8.63 12.87
N VAL A 57 3.54 9.63 13.40
CA VAL A 57 2.81 10.60 12.58
C VAL A 57 3.75 11.51 11.81
N ARG A 58 4.84 11.98 12.45
CA ARG A 58 5.84 12.84 11.80
C ARG A 58 6.62 12.12 10.70
N THR A 59 6.83 10.82 10.84
CA THR A 59 7.51 9.98 9.84
C THR A 59 6.56 9.34 8.84
N GLU A 60 5.26 9.70 8.87
CA GLU A 60 4.22 9.17 7.98
C GLU A 60 3.98 7.65 8.08
N ASP A 61 4.48 7.02 9.15
CA ASP A 61 4.21 5.61 9.49
C ASP A 61 2.77 5.39 9.98
N LEU A 62 2.13 6.46 10.48
CA LEU A 62 0.80 6.43 11.04
C LEU A 62 0.02 7.70 10.68
N TRP A 63 -1.19 7.53 10.15
CA TRP A 63 -2.03 8.63 9.70
C TRP A 63 -3.24 8.80 10.61
N PRO A 64 -3.55 10.02 11.10
CA PRO A 64 -4.76 10.25 11.86
C PRO A 64 -5.99 10.16 10.93
N ARG A 65 -7.13 9.76 11.51
CA ARG A 65 -8.43 9.83 10.83
C ARG A 65 -8.91 11.29 10.76
N ILE A 66 -8.67 12.05 11.81
CA ILE A 66 -8.97 13.49 11.88
C ILE A 66 -7.71 14.19 12.39
N ALA A 67 -7.14 15.07 11.59
CA ALA A 67 -6.03 15.95 11.98
C ALA A 67 -6.61 17.30 12.41
N ALA A 68 -6.32 17.69 13.65
CA ALA A 68 -6.69 19.00 14.18
C ALA A 68 -5.44 19.84 14.39
N PHE A 69 -5.55 21.15 14.16
CA PHE A 69 -4.47 22.11 14.32
C PHE A 69 -4.96 23.27 15.19
N ASP A 70 -4.08 23.80 16.02
CA ASP A 70 -4.36 24.98 16.82
C ASP A 70 -4.20 26.27 16.00
N GLU A 71 -4.39 27.42 16.66
CA GLU A 71 -4.30 28.75 16.03
C GLU A 71 -2.90 29.08 15.50
N LEU A 72 -1.86 28.41 16.00
CA LEU A 72 -0.47 28.58 15.56
C LEU A 72 -0.12 27.65 14.38
N GLY A 73 -1.07 26.81 13.96
CA GLY A 73 -0.85 25.79 12.92
C GLY A 73 -0.12 24.55 13.44
N ASP A 74 0.12 24.46 14.75
CA ASP A 74 0.67 23.27 15.39
C ASP A 74 -0.43 22.23 15.58
N ARG A 75 -0.04 20.95 15.60
CA ARG A 75 -1.03 19.88 15.70
C ARG A 75 -1.63 19.82 17.11
N ASP A 76 -2.95 19.91 17.19
CA ASP A 76 -3.70 19.67 18.42
C ASP A 76 -3.89 18.16 18.63
N TRP A 77 -3.09 17.60 19.53
CA TRP A 77 -3.10 16.17 19.85
C TRP A 77 -4.30 15.73 20.70
N VAL A 78 -5.04 16.66 21.30
CA VAL A 78 -6.26 16.38 22.05
C VAL A 78 -7.41 16.13 21.09
N LEU A 79 -7.49 16.95 20.03
CA LEU A 79 -8.53 16.88 19.00
C LEU A 79 -8.18 15.98 17.81
N THR A 80 -6.89 15.64 17.63
CA THR A 80 -6.46 14.69 16.60
C THR A 80 -6.89 13.27 16.99
N LEU A 81 -7.62 12.59 16.10
CA LEU A 81 -8.17 11.26 16.33
C LEU A 81 -7.56 10.23 15.38
N PHE A 82 -7.26 9.05 15.91
CA PHE A 82 -6.71 7.91 15.19
C PHE A 82 -7.71 6.78 15.16
N ASP A 83 -7.86 6.15 13.99
CA ASP A 83 -8.65 4.93 13.87
C ASP A 83 -8.02 3.80 14.69
N ILE A 84 -8.82 3.13 15.51
CA ILE A 84 -8.33 2.06 16.38
C ILE A 84 -7.71 0.92 15.55
N THR A 85 -8.25 0.60 14.37
CA THR A 85 -7.72 -0.46 13.51
C THR A 85 -6.32 -0.10 13.00
N SER A 86 -6.12 1.14 12.55
CA SER A 86 -4.80 1.63 12.11
C SER A 86 -3.77 1.57 13.23
N ILE A 87 -4.17 1.94 14.46
CA ILE A 87 -3.31 1.83 15.64
C ILE A 87 -2.94 0.37 15.90
N LYS A 88 -3.92 -0.55 15.95
CA LYS A 88 -3.66 -1.97 16.19
C LYS A 88 -2.72 -2.56 15.13
N SER A 89 -2.92 -2.24 13.85
CA SER A 89 -2.02 -2.63 12.76
C SER A 89 -0.59 -2.14 12.97
N TRP A 90 -0.43 -0.86 13.33
CA TRP A 90 0.88 -0.26 13.56
C TRP A 90 1.64 -0.93 14.72
N PHE A 91 0.95 -1.22 15.82
CA PHE A 91 1.53 -1.95 16.94
C PHE A 91 1.89 -3.40 16.59
N TRP A 92 1.02 -4.08 15.82
CA TRP A 92 1.22 -5.45 15.37
C TRP A 92 2.48 -5.60 14.51
N ILE A 93 2.67 -4.73 13.51
CA ILE A 93 3.86 -4.76 12.62
C ILE A 93 5.16 -4.61 13.42
N ARG A 94 5.12 -3.89 14.54
CA ARG A 94 6.27 -3.68 15.42
C ARG A 94 6.45 -4.76 16.48
N GLY A 95 5.67 -5.85 16.43
CA GLY A 95 5.78 -6.97 17.36
C GLY A 95 5.37 -6.63 18.80
N MET A 96 4.67 -5.52 19.01
CA MET A 96 4.24 -5.11 20.33
C MET A 96 3.00 -5.89 20.75
N LYS A 97 3.12 -6.70 21.81
CA LYS A 97 1.98 -7.41 22.39
C LYS A 97 1.07 -6.40 23.09
N GLN A 98 -0.11 -6.16 22.52
CA GLN A 98 -1.12 -5.32 23.15
C GLN A 98 -2.02 -6.16 24.05
N THR A 99 -2.01 -5.89 25.35
CA THR A 99 -2.91 -6.54 26.32
C THR A 99 -4.32 -5.96 26.25
N VAL A 100 -4.45 -4.64 26.02
CA VAL A 100 -5.73 -3.93 26.13
C VAL A 100 -6.55 -3.94 24.84
N PHE A 101 -5.91 -4.03 23.67
CA PHE A 101 -6.60 -4.02 22.38
C PHE A 101 -7.02 -5.42 21.89
N GLY A 102 -6.76 -6.46 22.70
CA GLY A 102 -7.00 -7.85 22.37
C GLY A 102 -6.02 -8.40 21.31
N PRO A 103 -6.07 -9.73 21.03
CA PRO A 103 -5.30 -10.30 19.94
C PRO A 103 -5.78 -9.69 18.62
N TYR A 104 -4.94 -8.85 18.02
CA TYR A 104 -5.16 -8.35 16.67
C TYR A 104 -4.82 -9.46 15.68
N SER A 105 -5.83 -10.22 15.25
CA SER A 105 -5.73 -10.89 13.96
C SER A 105 -6.12 -9.84 12.94
N PRO A 106 -5.24 -9.44 11.99
CA PRO A 106 -5.72 -8.77 10.80
C PRO A 106 -6.72 -9.73 10.17
N THR A 107 -8.02 -9.51 10.40
CA THR A 107 -9.01 -10.07 9.50
C THR A 107 -8.57 -9.63 8.12
N LYS A 108 -8.58 -10.53 7.13
CA LYS A 108 -8.32 -10.22 5.71
C LYS A 108 -9.39 -9.28 5.15
N LYS A 109 -9.61 -8.15 5.80
CA LYS A 109 -10.15 -6.95 5.20
C LYS A 109 -8.91 -6.16 4.84
N SER A 110 -8.49 -6.34 3.59
CA SER A 110 -7.60 -5.38 2.94
C SER A 110 -8.07 -3.97 3.33
N PRO A 111 -7.17 -3.02 3.65
CA PRO A 111 -7.53 -1.65 4.05
C PRO A 111 -8.39 -0.88 3.01
N SER A 112 -8.74 -1.52 1.90
CA SER A 112 -9.45 -0.98 0.75
C SER A 112 -10.96 -1.26 0.67
N GLN A 113 -11.54 -2.07 1.56
CA GLN A 113 -12.90 -2.61 1.33
C GLN A 113 -14.01 -2.05 2.22
N GLN A 114 -14.09 -0.73 2.30
CA GLN A 114 -15.39 -0.07 2.35
C GLN A 114 -15.27 1.18 1.49
N PHE A 115 -15.81 1.09 0.28
CA PHE A 115 -15.81 2.17 -0.70
C PHE A 115 -16.33 3.47 -0.05
N SER A 116 -15.39 4.29 0.42
CA SER A 116 -15.63 5.73 0.56
C SER A 116 -16.20 6.20 -0.77
N LYS A 117 -17.13 7.16 -0.77
CA LYS A 117 -17.71 7.74 -1.99
C LYS A 117 -16.63 8.17 -3.01
N PHE A 118 -15.41 8.43 -2.53
CA PHE A 118 -14.26 8.87 -3.33
C PHE A 118 -13.29 7.75 -3.71
N TYR A 119 -13.49 6.51 -3.26
CA TYR A 119 -12.62 5.38 -3.58
C TYR A 119 -13.00 4.82 -4.95
N ALA A 120 -12.23 5.22 -5.97
CA ALA A 120 -12.50 4.84 -7.35
C ALA A 120 -12.40 3.32 -7.55
N PRO A 121 -13.35 2.67 -8.26
CA PRO A 121 -13.32 1.24 -8.53
C PRO A 121 -12.03 0.74 -9.21
N LYS A 122 -11.42 1.58 -10.05
CA LYS A 122 -10.13 1.28 -10.70
C LYS A 122 -8.98 1.18 -9.70
N LEU A 123 -8.96 2.05 -8.69
CA LEU A 123 -7.96 2.02 -7.63
C LEU A 123 -8.15 0.79 -6.74
N ALA A 124 -9.42 0.46 -6.43
CA ALA A 124 -9.76 -0.76 -5.72
C ALA A 124 -9.25 -2.02 -6.44
N ALA A 125 -9.48 -2.10 -7.76
CA ALA A 125 -9.02 -3.20 -8.59
C ALA A 125 -7.49 -3.32 -8.61
N GLY A 126 -6.78 -2.19 -8.76
CA GLY A 126 -5.32 -2.15 -8.75
C GLY A 126 -4.72 -2.66 -7.45
N ASN A 127 -5.23 -2.18 -6.31
CA ASN A 127 -4.78 -2.61 -4.99
C ASN A 127 -5.05 -4.09 -4.74
N ALA A 128 -6.26 -4.58 -5.07
CA ALA A 128 -6.61 -5.98 -4.90
C ALA A 128 -5.78 -6.91 -5.79
N ALA A 129 -5.56 -6.55 -7.06
CA ALA A 129 -4.71 -7.31 -7.97
C ALA A 129 -3.27 -7.36 -7.48
N TRP A 130 -2.73 -6.24 -7.03
CA TRP A 130 -1.38 -6.16 -6.49
C TRP A 130 -1.21 -7.05 -5.26
N GLU A 131 -2.11 -6.95 -4.28
CA GLU A 131 -2.09 -7.78 -3.08
C GLU A 131 -2.15 -9.27 -3.42
N ALA A 132 -3.03 -9.67 -4.33
CA ALA A 132 -3.19 -11.07 -4.75
C ALA A 132 -1.92 -11.61 -5.41
N VAL A 133 -1.37 -10.89 -6.40
CA VAL A 133 -0.21 -11.34 -7.17
C VAL A 133 1.09 -11.31 -6.34
N VAL A 134 1.21 -10.38 -5.38
CA VAL A 134 2.34 -10.35 -4.43
C VAL A 134 2.24 -11.50 -3.42
N SER A 135 1.03 -11.79 -2.94
CA SER A 135 0.81 -12.81 -1.90
C SER A 135 0.89 -14.25 -2.44
N ASP A 136 0.48 -14.47 -3.70
CA ASP A 136 0.49 -15.80 -4.31
C ASP A 136 1.54 -15.93 -5.42
N SER A 137 2.64 -16.60 -5.09
CA SER A 137 3.72 -16.90 -6.03
C SER A 137 3.28 -17.78 -7.22
N ALA A 138 2.19 -18.56 -7.09
CA ALA A 138 1.68 -19.38 -8.18
C ALA A 138 1.12 -18.53 -9.33
N LEU A 139 0.50 -17.39 -9.03
CA LEU A 139 -0.03 -16.45 -10.03
C LEU A 139 1.06 -15.84 -10.92
N ARG A 140 2.30 -15.79 -10.42
CA ARG A 140 3.47 -15.24 -11.14
C ARG A 140 4.30 -16.30 -11.87
N ARG A 141 3.94 -17.59 -11.78
CA ARG A 141 4.77 -18.66 -12.33
C ARG A 141 4.86 -18.54 -13.86
N GLY A 142 6.06 -18.22 -14.36
CA GLY A 142 6.31 -18.03 -15.79
C GLY A 142 5.70 -16.77 -16.40
N LYS A 143 5.18 -15.84 -15.58
CA LYS A 143 4.57 -14.57 -16.02
C LYS A 143 5.36 -13.40 -15.46
N SER A 144 5.45 -12.31 -16.22
CA SER A 144 5.89 -11.04 -15.63
C SER A 144 4.84 -10.53 -14.63
N PRO A 145 5.22 -9.69 -13.65
CA PRO A 145 4.26 -9.08 -12.73
C PRO A 145 3.09 -8.40 -13.46
N LYS A 146 3.37 -7.65 -14.53
CA LYS A 146 2.34 -7.03 -15.39
C LYS A 146 1.38 -8.07 -15.99
N GLN A 147 1.90 -9.16 -16.56
CA GLN A 147 1.07 -10.22 -17.14
C GLN A 147 0.21 -10.95 -16.10
N ALA A 148 0.74 -11.16 -14.90
CA ALA A 148 -0.01 -11.75 -13.80
C ALA A 148 -1.13 -10.82 -13.33
N LEU A 149 -0.86 -9.52 -13.22
CA LEU A 149 -1.86 -8.50 -12.91
C LEU A 149 -2.98 -8.43 -13.97
N GLU A 150 -2.63 -8.40 -15.26
CA GLU A 150 -3.61 -8.42 -16.35
C GLU A 150 -4.50 -9.67 -16.32
N THR A 151 -3.91 -10.84 -16.04
CA THR A 151 -4.67 -12.10 -15.91
C THR A 151 -5.68 -11.97 -14.77
N TRP A 152 -5.21 -11.58 -13.58
CA TRP A 152 -6.04 -11.49 -12.38
C TRP A 152 -7.18 -10.46 -12.55
N LEU A 153 -6.87 -9.30 -13.11
CA LEU A 153 -7.86 -8.24 -13.37
C LEU A 153 -8.90 -8.65 -14.42
N THR A 154 -8.53 -9.47 -15.40
CA THR A 154 -9.47 -10.00 -16.39
C THR A 154 -10.45 -10.99 -15.75
N GLU A 155 -9.96 -11.87 -14.87
CA GLU A 155 -10.77 -12.83 -14.13
C GLU A 155 -11.77 -12.15 -13.19
N HIS A 156 -11.38 -11.02 -12.60
CA HIS A 156 -12.21 -10.26 -11.65
C HIS A 156 -12.83 -8.99 -12.26
N ALA A 157 -12.86 -8.88 -13.60
CA ALA A 157 -13.27 -7.65 -14.27
C ALA A 157 -14.71 -7.22 -13.92
N ALA A 158 -15.61 -8.19 -13.80
CA ALA A 158 -17.02 -7.94 -13.45
C ALA A 158 -17.17 -7.37 -12.03
N GLU A 159 -16.37 -7.82 -11.07
CA GLU A 159 -16.44 -7.41 -9.66
C GLU A 159 -16.07 -5.94 -9.47
N TYR A 160 -15.13 -5.45 -10.29
CA TYR A 160 -14.62 -4.08 -10.20
C TYR A 160 -15.22 -3.14 -11.26
N GLY A 161 -16.25 -3.58 -11.99
CA GLY A 161 -16.87 -2.79 -13.05
C GLY A 161 -15.92 -2.49 -14.23
N LEU A 162 -14.89 -3.32 -14.42
CA LEU A 162 -13.94 -3.26 -15.54
C LEU A 162 -14.49 -4.01 -16.76
N VAL A 163 -15.79 -3.89 -17.02
CA VAL A 163 -16.47 -4.48 -18.17
C VAL A 163 -17.03 -3.38 -19.06
N ASN A 164 -17.06 -3.65 -20.36
CA ASN A 164 -17.70 -2.82 -21.36
C ASN A 164 -19.22 -2.96 -21.28
N LYS A 165 -19.95 -2.15 -22.08
CA LYS A 165 -21.42 -2.20 -22.13
C LYS A 165 -21.98 -3.55 -22.58
N ASP A 166 -21.19 -4.33 -23.32
CA ASP A 166 -21.52 -5.68 -23.79
C ASP A 166 -21.17 -6.79 -22.77
N GLY A 167 -20.64 -6.41 -21.59
CA GLY A 167 -20.18 -7.34 -20.56
C GLY A 167 -18.79 -7.93 -20.80
N SER A 168 -18.12 -7.61 -21.91
CA SER A 168 -16.75 -8.05 -22.16
C SER A 168 -15.75 -7.29 -21.28
N PRO A 169 -14.62 -7.91 -20.86
CA PRO A 169 -13.59 -7.20 -20.10
C PRO A 169 -13.04 -5.98 -20.86
N ASN A 170 -12.96 -4.84 -20.16
CA ASN A 170 -12.39 -3.60 -20.68
C ASN A 170 -10.86 -3.71 -20.73
N LYS A 171 -10.34 -4.25 -21.84
CA LYS A 171 -8.91 -4.50 -22.05
C LYS A 171 -8.04 -3.28 -21.80
N THR A 172 -8.43 -2.11 -22.31
CA THR A 172 -7.68 -0.86 -22.12
C THR A 172 -7.65 -0.47 -20.64
N GLY A 173 -8.79 -0.51 -19.95
CA GLY A 173 -8.85 -0.21 -18.52
C GLY A 173 -7.99 -1.16 -17.68
N ILE A 174 -8.00 -2.45 -18.00
CA ILE A 174 -7.19 -3.47 -17.34
C ILE A 174 -5.69 -3.23 -17.57
N GLU A 175 -5.30 -2.94 -18.81
CA GLU A 175 -3.90 -2.69 -19.15
C GLU A 175 -3.35 -1.46 -18.41
N GLU A 176 -4.11 -0.36 -18.36
CA GLU A 176 -3.70 0.85 -17.65
C GLU A 176 -3.55 0.60 -16.15
N ILE A 177 -4.48 -0.12 -15.52
CA ILE A 177 -4.37 -0.50 -14.10
C ILE A 177 -3.14 -1.40 -13.88
N ALA A 178 -2.90 -2.37 -14.76
CA ALA A 178 -1.76 -3.26 -14.65
C ALA A 178 -0.41 -2.54 -14.84
N LYS A 179 -0.36 -1.49 -15.68
CA LYS A 179 0.82 -0.62 -15.82
C LYS A 179 1.12 0.11 -14.51
N VAL A 180 0.11 0.71 -13.90
CA VAL A 180 0.26 1.46 -12.63
C VAL A 180 0.62 0.53 -11.47
N ALA A 181 0.00 -0.64 -11.38
CA ALA A 181 0.22 -1.60 -10.30
C ALA A 181 1.52 -2.43 -10.45
N ASN A 182 2.20 -2.37 -11.59
CA ASN A 182 3.42 -3.14 -11.83
C ASN A 182 4.61 -2.58 -11.03
N TRP A 183 5.03 -3.28 -9.98
CA TRP A 183 6.20 -2.89 -9.15
C TRP A 183 7.55 -3.18 -9.81
N ASN A 184 7.59 -3.97 -10.89
CA ASN A 184 8.83 -4.24 -11.62
C ASN A 184 8.97 -3.30 -12.82
N GLN A 185 9.70 -2.21 -12.61
CA GLN A 185 9.92 -1.16 -13.62
C GLN A 185 10.86 -1.59 -14.76
N LYS A 186 11.60 -2.70 -14.62
CA LYS A 186 12.43 -3.23 -15.70
C LYS A 186 11.55 -3.99 -16.70
N GLY A 187 11.04 -3.26 -17.68
CA GLY A 187 10.36 -3.83 -18.85
C GLY A 187 11.35 -4.63 -19.70
N GLY A 188 11.30 -5.96 -19.62
CA GLY A 188 12.05 -6.87 -20.47
C GLY A 188 11.33 -8.20 -20.57
N ALA A 189 11.44 -8.86 -21.73
CA ALA A 189 10.81 -10.14 -22.01
C ALA A 189 11.13 -11.18 -20.91
N PRO A 190 10.19 -12.09 -20.57
CA PRO A 190 10.46 -13.18 -19.64
C PRO A 190 11.73 -13.93 -20.06
N ALA A 191 12.59 -14.29 -19.11
CA ALA A 191 13.80 -15.04 -19.40
C ALA A 191 13.43 -16.34 -20.13
N THR A 192 13.90 -16.47 -21.38
CA THR A 192 13.73 -17.68 -22.18
C THR A 192 14.37 -18.85 -21.42
N PRO A 193 13.65 -19.97 -21.18
CA PRO A 193 14.26 -21.13 -20.54
C PRO A 193 15.41 -21.63 -21.41
N THR A 194 16.61 -21.67 -20.84
CA THR A 194 17.83 -22.10 -21.53
C THR A 194 17.77 -23.61 -21.73
N VAL A 195 17.38 -24.05 -22.93
CA VAL A 195 17.58 -25.44 -23.34
C VAL A 195 19.08 -25.62 -23.58
N SER A 196 19.74 -26.42 -22.75
CA SER A 196 21.15 -26.76 -22.89
C SER A 196 21.36 -27.66 -24.11
N ALA A 197 21.59 -27.07 -25.29
CA ALA A 197 22.06 -27.79 -26.46
C ALA A 197 23.59 -27.74 -26.53
N GLN A 198 24.23 -28.89 -26.31
CA GLN A 198 25.65 -29.08 -26.60
C GLN A 198 25.92 -28.85 -28.11
N PRO A 199 27.05 -28.25 -28.50
CA PRO A 199 27.38 -28.04 -29.90
C PRO A 199 28.08 -29.27 -30.49
N SER A 200 27.74 -29.62 -31.72
CA SER A 200 28.64 -30.39 -32.59
C SER A 200 28.55 -29.84 -34.03
N PRO A 201 29.65 -29.82 -34.80
CA PRO A 201 29.90 -28.73 -35.74
C PRO A 201 29.78 -29.10 -37.23
N ALA A 202 29.69 -28.03 -38.02
CA ALA A 202 30.09 -27.86 -39.42
C ALA A 202 29.24 -28.52 -40.52
N PHE A 203 28.58 -27.68 -41.34
CA PHE A 203 28.45 -27.93 -42.78
C PHE A 203 28.14 -26.63 -43.54
N GLY A 204 28.91 -26.34 -44.60
CA GLY A 204 28.49 -25.53 -45.74
C GLY A 204 28.83 -24.03 -45.73
N GLN A 205 30.03 -23.69 -46.20
CA GLN A 205 30.29 -22.39 -46.81
C GLN A 205 29.56 -22.30 -48.15
N THR A 206 28.75 -21.27 -48.36
CA THR A 206 28.43 -20.78 -49.71
C THR A 206 28.58 -19.25 -49.77
N THR A 207 29.45 -18.85 -50.68
CA THR A 207 29.75 -17.48 -51.09
C THR A 207 28.56 -16.85 -51.83
N GLY A 208 28.15 -15.65 -51.42
CA GLY A 208 27.05 -14.91 -52.07
C GLY A 208 27.27 -13.39 -52.02
N LYS A 209 27.89 -12.88 -53.08
CA LYS A 209 27.96 -11.51 -53.63
C LYS A 209 27.46 -10.30 -52.80
N VAL A 210 28.40 -9.37 -52.65
CA VAL A 210 28.23 -7.94 -52.36
C VAL A 210 27.26 -7.29 -53.35
N VAL A 211 26.28 -6.55 -52.83
CA VAL A 211 25.60 -5.47 -53.54
C VAL A 211 25.78 -4.21 -52.70
N GLU A 212 26.47 -3.25 -53.30
CA GLU A 212 26.81 -1.94 -52.75
C GLU A 212 25.74 -0.91 -53.16
N ASN A 213 25.58 0.11 -52.29
CA ASN A 213 24.89 1.40 -52.47
C ASN A 213 23.46 1.54 -51.93
N ALA A 214 23.34 2.16 -50.75
CA ALA A 214 22.76 3.49 -50.60
C ALA A 214 23.25 4.14 -49.29
N PRO A 215 23.54 5.46 -49.27
CA PRO A 215 24.12 6.13 -48.10
C PRO A 215 23.13 6.29 -46.94
N LEU A 216 23.62 6.04 -45.73
CA LEU A 216 22.96 6.36 -44.46
C LEU A 216 22.77 7.87 -44.35
N THR A 217 21.53 8.33 -44.48
CA THR A 217 21.14 9.68 -44.09
C THR A 217 21.29 9.84 -42.57
N ALA A 218 21.95 10.92 -42.18
CA ALA A 218 22.19 11.30 -40.80
C ALA A 218 20.88 11.37 -40.01
N ILE A 219 20.81 10.62 -38.92
CA ILE A 219 19.79 10.80 -37.89
C ILE A 219 20.22 12.01 -37.07
N THR A 220 19.54 13.12 -37.28
CA THR A 220 19.61 14.33 -36.46
C THR A 220 19.04 14.00 -35.07
N TRP A 221 19.87 14.15 -34.03
CA TRP A 221 19.42 14.14 -32.65
C TRP A 221 18.71 15.47 -32.37
N GLY A 222 17.37 15.45 -32.45
CA GLY A 222 16.52 16.51 -31.95
C GLY A 222 16.44 16.40 -30.43
N GLU A 223 16.94 17.44 -29.77
CA GLU A 223 16.69 17.78 -28.38
C GLU A 223 15.17 17.99 -28.14
N GLU A 224 14.79 17.82 -26.88
CA GLU A 224 13.54 18.26 -26.25
C GLU A 224 12.27 17.48 -26.59
N ASP A 225 11.84 16.66 -25.61
CA ASP A 225 10.47 16.82 -25.09
C ASP A 225 10.49 16.43 -23.60
N GLU A 226 10.32 17.45 -22.76
CA GLU A 226 10.05 17.36 -21.34
C GLU A 226 8.86 16.43 -21.07
N ILE A 227 8.99 15.59 -20.04
CA ILE A 227 7.90 14.73 -19.56
C ILE A 227 7.12 15.54 -18.50
N PRO A 228 5.87 15.97 -18.74
CA PRO A 228 5.11 16.65 -17.70
C PRO A 228 4.53 15.61 -16.71
N PHE A 229 4.73 15.89 -15.42
CA PHE A 229 4.05 15.24 -14.31
C PHE A 229 2.59 15.71 -14.17
#